data_AF-A0A0F8GA42-F1
#
_entry.id   AF-A0A0F8GA42-F1
#
_cell.length_a   1.000
_cell.length_b   1.000
_cell.length_c   1.000
_cell.angle_alpha   90.00
_cell.angle_beta   90.00
_cell.angle_gamma   90.00
#
_symmetry.space_group_name_H-M   'P 1'
#
loop_
_entity.id
_entity.type
_entity.pdbx_description
1 polymer ?
#
loop_
_entity_poly.entity_id
_entity_poly.type
_entity_poly.pdbx_seq_one_letter_code
_entity_poly.pdbx_strand_id
1 'polypeptide(L)'
;MFYFSGEEYNLLASQAWVEAHPELKDNIVAVINVDCVGIEPLYIEYLPQNAWLKSVLENEARDLGIEIQCEIPDYSNFIHPLIGGDHEIFWENNIPAVILCIRMTKTSIN
;
A
#
# COMPACT_ATOMS: atom_id res chain seq x y z
N MET A 1 13.02 6.76 2.93
CA MET A 1 12.55 5.39 3.23
C MET A 1 12.25 5.35 4.72
N PHE A 2 11.03 4.93 5.08
CA PHE A 2 10.59 4.79 6.47
C PHE A 2 10.43 3.31 6.79
N TYR A 3 10.59 2.96 8.06
CA TYR A 3 10.33 1.61 8.56
C TYR A 3 9.34 1.73 9.71
N PHE A 4 8.14 1.22 9.51
CA PHE A 4 7.08 1.27 10.52
C PHE A 4 7.08 -0.05 11.31
N SER A 5 7.07 0.06 12.63
CA SER A 5 6.91 -1.08 13.53
C SER A 5 5.46 -1.16 14.00
N GLY A 6 4.96 -2.36 14.29
CA GLY A 6 3.60 -2.51 14.81
C GLY A 6 2.51 -2.41 13.76
N GLU A 7 2.85 -2.65 12.49
CA GLU A 7 1.91 -2.86 11.38
C GLU A 7 0.89 -3.96 11.77
N GLU A 8 1.39 -5.14 12.17
CA GLU A 8 0.62 -6.28 12.71
C GLU A 8 -0.19 -6.00 13.99
N TYR A 9 0.03 -4.83 14.62
CA TYR A 9 -0.66 -4.40 15.83
C TYR A 9 -1.58 -3.22 15.56
N ASN A 10 -2.27 -3.22 14.41
CA ASN A 10 -3.16 -2.15 13.94
C ASN A 10 -2.41 -0.89 13.50
N LEU A 11 -1.38 -1.05 12.66
CA LEU A 11 -0.72 0.04 11.91
C LEU A 11 -0.20 1.20 12.81
N LEU A 12 0.26 0.88 14.02
CA LEU A 12 0.49 1.90 15.07
C LEU A 12 1.51 2.96 14.68
N ALA A 13 2.64 2.56 14.11
CA ALA A 13 3.70 3.51 13.79
C ALA A 13 3.38 4.38 12.58
N SER A 14 2.68 3.87 11.56
CA SER A 14 2.27 4.68 10.43
C SER A 14 1.18 5.67 10.83
N GLN A 15 0.21 5.28 11.67
CA GLN A 15 -0.75 6.19 12.29
C GLN A 15 -0.05 7.31 13.06
N ALA A 16 0.81 6.94 14.02
CA ALA A 16 1.54 7.92 14.84
C ALA A 16 2.40 8.86 13.99
N TRP A 17 2.99 8.35 12.90
CA TRP A 17 3.81 9.16 12.00
C TRP A 17 2.97 10.20 11.25
N VAL A 18 1.82 9.82 10.69
CA VAL A 18 0.95 10.75 9.97
C VAL A 18 0.34 11.79 10.92
N GLU A 19 -0.03 11.39 12.15
CA GLU A 19 -0.50 12.31 13.19
C GLU A 19 0.57 13.31 13.63
N ALA A 20 1.84 12.90 13.69
CA ALA A 20 2.94 13.75 14.12
C ALA A 20 3.45 14.73 13.06
N HIS A 21 3.12 14.50 11.78
CA HIS A 21 3.64 15.29 10.65
C HIS A 21 2.53 15.82 9.71
N PRO A 22 1.49 16.50 10.23
CA PRO A 22 0.38 17.01 9.40
C PRO A 22 0.85 18.00 8.33
N GLU A 23 1.95 18.72 8.58
CA GLU A 23 2.54 19.68 7.65
C GLU A 23 3.15 19.04 6.39
N LEU A 24 3.45 17.74 6.44
CA LEU A 24 4.04 17.03 5.31
C LEU A 24 2.99 16.49 4.34
N LYS A 25 1.71 16.48 4.71
CA LYS A 25 0.62 15.90 3.91
C LYS A 25 0.58 16.47 2.48
N ASP A 26 0.64 17.79 2.34
CA ASP A 26 0.60 18.46 1.03
C ASP A 26 1.95 18.46 0.31
N ASN A 27 3.02 18.02 0.99
CA ASN A 27 4.39 17.94 0.46
C ASN A 27 4.76 16.53 -0.03
N ILE A 28 3.95 15.52 0.25
CA ILE A 28 4.15 14.15 -0.21
C ILE A 28 3.41 13.95 -1.53
N VAL A 29 4.17 13.77 -2.62
CA VAL A 29 3.59 13.50 -3.95
C VAL A 29 3.00 12.09 -4.04
N ALA A 30 3.68 11.11 -3.44
CA ALA A 30 3.29 9.71 -3.44
C ALA A 30 4.02 8.91 -2.37
N VAL A 31 3.38 7.81 -1.92
CA VAL A 31 3.97 6.79 -1.05
C VAL A 31 3.97 5.45 -1.79
N ILE A 32 5.10 4.74 -1.75
CA ILE A 32 5.21 3.36 -2.20
C ILE A 32 5.49 2.52 -0.96
N ASN A 33 4.50 1.75 -0.52
CA ASN A 33 4.67 0.79 0.55
C ASN A 33 5.20 -0.52 -0.03
N VAL A 34 6.17 -1.13 0.65
CA VAL A 34 6.80 -2.38 0.22
C VAL A 34 6.63 -3.40 1.33
N ASP A 35 5.90 -4.47 1.07
CA ASP A 35 5.56 -5.46 2.08
C ASP A 35 5.68 -6.88 1.52
N CYS A 36 6.36 -7.77 2.24
CA CYS A 36 6.51 -9.17 1.85
C CYS A 36 7.00 -9.43 0.40
N VAL A 37 7.88 -8.61 -0.18
CA VAL A 37 8.34 -8.70 -1.61
C VAL A 37 9.36 -9.79 -1.95
N GLY A 38 9.39 -10.89 -1.20
CA GLY A 38 10.39 -11.94 -1.35
C GLY A 38 10.14 -12.95 -2.48
N ILE A 39 8.97 -12.91 -3.13
CA ILE A 39 8.50 -13.94 -4.08
C ILE A 39 7.79 -13.26 -5.26
N GLU A 40 7.97 -13.79 -6.48
CA GLU A 40 7.27 -13.36 -7.68
C GLU A 40 6.03 -14.25 -7.99
N PRO A 41 4.99 -13.71 -8.65
CA PRO A 41 4.87 -12.33 -9.13
C PRO A 41 4.55 -11.35 -7.99
N LEU A 42 5.00 -10.11 -8.14
CA LEU A 42 4.64 -9.01 -7.24
C LEU A 42 3.27 -8.45 -7.62
N TYR A 43 2.53 -7.93 -6.64
CA TYR A 43 1.20 -7.36 -6.79
C TYR A 43 1.27 -5.88 -6.43
N ILE A 44 0.67 -5.06 -7.27
CA ILE A 44 0.44 -3.64 -7.02
C ILE A 44 -1.01 -3.48 -6.61
N GLU A 45 -1.26 -3.14 -5.34
CA GLU A 45 -2.58 -2.69 -4.91
C GLU A 45 -2.64 -1.16 -4.89
N TYR A 46 -3.74 -0.64 -5.41
CA TYR A 46 -3.95 0.79 -5.59
C TYR A 46 -5.43 1.15 -5.55
N LEU A 47 -5.72 2.37 -5.09
CA LEU A 47 -7.05 2.96 -5.28
C LEU A 47 -7.18 3.56 -6.68
N PRO A 48 -8.37 3.55 -7.31
CA PRO A 48 -8.57 4.05 -8.67
C PRO A 48 -8.05 5.48 -8.91
N GLN A 49 -8.17 6.38 -7.93
CA GLN A 49 -7.65 7.75 -8.00
C GLN A 49 -6.11 7.82 -8.08
N ASN A 50 -5.41 6.76 -7.66
CA ASN A 50 -3.96 6.64 -7.68
C ASN A 50 -3.46 5.82 -8.89
N ALA A 51 -4.32 5.56 -9.89
CA ALA A 51 -3.96 4.75 -11.07
C ALA A 51 -2.73 5.27 -11.82
N TRP A 52 -2.48 6.59 -11.78
CA TRP A 52 -1.28 7.20 -12.37
C TRP A 52 0.01 6.66 -11.74
N LEU A 53 0.03 6.46 -10.41
CA LEU A 53 1.19 5.95 -9.66
C LEU A 53 1.41 4.48 -9.97
N LYS A 54 0.32 3.71 -10.06
CA LYS A 54 0.36 2.32 -10.54
C LYS A 54 0.93 2.24 -11.96
N SER A 55 0.52 3.11 -12.89
CA SER A 55 1.07 3.13 -14.26
C SER A 55 2.57 3.45 -14.31
N VAL A 56 3.06 4.33 -13.42
CA VAL A 56 4.51 4.57 -13.29
C VAL A 56 5.22 3.28 -12.90
N LEU A 57 4.76 2.61 -11.83
CA LEU A 57 5.37 1.35 -11.38
C LEU A 57 5.32 0.24 -12.43
N GLU A 58 4.22 0.13 -13.18
CA GLU A 58 4.11 -0.84 -14.27
C GLU A 58 5.11 -0.63 -15.40
N ASN A 59 5.34 0.64 -15.75
CA ASN A 59 6.30 0.97 -16.79
C ASN A 59 7.72 0.61 -16.34
N GLU A 60 8.08 0.97 -15.11
CA GLU A 60 9.39 0.63 -14.54
C GLU A 60 9.59 -0.89 -14.41
N ALA A 61 8.57 -1.62 -13.94
CA ALA A 61 8.62 -3.07 -13.84
C ALA A 61 8.81 -3.73 -15.21
N ARG A 62 8.09 -3.26 -16.23
CA ARG A 62 8.23 -3.75 -17.61
C ARG A 62 9.63 -3.49 -18.17
N ASP A 63 10.17 -2.29 -17.94
CA ASP A 63 11.50 -1.91 -18.45
C ASP A 63 12.62 -2.72 -17.77
N LEU A 64 12.40 -3.15 -16.53
CA LEU A 64 13.30 -4.01 -15.76
C LEU A 64 13.05 -5.52 -15.97
N GLY A 65 12.00 -5.90 -16.69
CA GLY A 65 11.62 -7.31 -16.89
C GLY A 65 11.08 -8.00 -15.64
N ILE A 66 10.54 -7.25 -14.68
CA ILE A 66 9.93 -7.76 -13.44
C ILE A 66 8.47 -8.10 -13.71
N GLU A 67 8.05 -9.32 -13.38
CA GLU A 67 6.65 -9.74 -13.50
C GLU A 67 5.82 -9.16 -12.35
N ILE A 68 4.80 -8.38 -12.72
CA ILE A 68 3.86 -7.77 -11.78
C ILE A 68 2.42 -8.07 -12.18
N GLN A 69 1.55 -8.14 -11.19
CA GLN A 69 0.10 -8.13 -11.31
C GLN A 69 -0.46 -6.91 -10.60
N CYS A 70 -1.69 -6.53 -10.94
CA CYS A 70 -2.33 -5.36 -10.36
C CYS A 70 -3.72 -5.75 -9.86
N GLU A 71 -4.06 -5.28 -8.66
CA GLU A 71 -5.33 -5.55 -8.01
C GLU A 71 -5.91 -4.26 -7.45
N ILE A 72 -7.22 -4.09 -7.57
CA ILE A 72 -7.94 -3.07 -6.83
C ILE A 72 -8.54 -3.81 -5.63
N PRO A 73 -8.16 -3.46 -4.39
CA PRO A 73 -8.64 -4.17 -3.21
C PRO A 73 -10.16 -4.08 -3.11
N ASP A 74 -10.81 -5.23 -2.96
CA ASP A 74 -12.26 -5.30 -2.75
C ASP A 74 -12.59 -5.16 -1.26
N TYR A 75 -12.80 -3.93 -0.82
CA TYR A 75 -13.15 -3.62 0.56
C TYR A 75 -14.57 -4.07 0.98
N SER A 76 -15.38 -4.62 0.07
CA SER A 76 -16.78 -4.96 0.36
C SER A 76 -16.96 -6.06 1.43
N ASN A 77 -15.95 -6.91 1.63
CA ASN A 77 -15.99 -8.03 2.58
C ASN A 77 -15.20 -7.78 3.88
N PHE A 78 -14.64 -6.59 4.08
CA PHE A 78 -13.80 -6.31 5.25
C PHE A 78 -14.63 -5.69 6.39
N ILE A 79 -14.70 -6.41 7.53
CA ILE A 79 -15.45 -5.99 8.73
C ILE A 79 -14.72 -4.90 9.52
N HIS A 80 -13.44 -4.64 9.24
CA HIS A 80 -12.64 -3.60 9.89
C HIS A 80 -11.82 -2.82 8.85
N PRO A 81 -11.60 -1.50 9.05
CA PRO A 81 -11.20 -0.62 7.95
C PRO A 81 -9.71 -0.63 7.59
N LEU A 82 -8.84 -1.36 8.29
CA LEU A 82 -7.39 -1.22 8.16
C LEU A 82 -6.62 -2.54 8.37
N ILE A 83 -6.67 -3.47 7.40
CA ILE A 83 -5.99 -4.79 7.53
C ILE A 83 -5.13 -5.14 6.31
N GLY A 84 -4.96 -4.22 5.35
CA GLY A 84 -4.13 -4.41 4.17
C GLY A 84 -2.66 -4.13 4.43
N GLY A 85 -2.33 -3.00 5.07
CA GLY A 85 -0.97 -2.62 5.46
C GLY A 85 -0.81 -1.11 5.65
N ASP A 86 0.39 -0.63 5.97
CA ASP A 86 0.65 0.78 6.33
C ASP A 86 0.18 1.80 5.28
N HIS A 87 0.14 1.41 4.00
CA HIS A 87 -0.36 2.24 2.89
C HIS A 87 -1.80 2.74 3.09
N GLU A 88 -2.63 2.01 3.83
CA GLU A 88 -4.04 2.37 4.07
C GLU A 88 -4.15 3.63 4.93
N ILE A 89 -3.25 3.86 5.89
CA ILE A 89 -3.21 5.09 6.70
C ILE A 89 -2.98 6.32 5.81
N PHE A 90 -2.17 6.19 4.77
CA PHE A 90 -1.93 7.27 3.81
C PHE A 90 -3.17 7.51 2.95
N TRP A 91 -3.89 6.46 2.55
CA TRP A 91 -5.18 6.58 1.85
C TRP A 91 -6.24 7.31 2.67
N GLU A 92 -6.41 6.96 3.95
CA GLU A 92 -7.33 7.66 4.86
C GLU A 92 -7.00 9.15 4.98
N ASN A 93 -5.72 9.48 4.85
CA ASN A 93 -5.23 10.85 4.93
C ASN A 93 -5.15 11.55 3.57
N ASN A 94 -5.74 10.99 2.50
CA ASN A 94 -5.73 11.56 1.14
C ASN A 94 -4.31 11.78 0.58
N ILE A 95 -3.35 10.97 1.02
CA ILE A 95 -1.99 10.94 0.46
C ILE A 95 -1.98 9.84 -0.61
N PRO A 96 -1.57 10.13 -1.87
CA PRO A 96 -1.48 9.12 -2.91
C PRO A 96 -0.53 8.00 -2.50
N ALA A 97 -0.99 6.76 -2.53
CA ALA A 97 -0.19 5.60 -2.16
C ALA A 97 -0.52 4.36 -2.98
N VAL A 98 0.44 3.45 -3.04
CA VAL A 98 0.34 2.09 -3.57
C VAL A 98 1.12 1.14 -2.67
N ILE A 99 0.78 -0.13 -2.69
CA ILE A 99 1.58 -1.20 -2.06
C ILE A 99 2.10 -2.15 -3.12
N LEU A 100 3.37 -2.53 -2.97
CA LEU A 100 4.02 -3.64 -3.66
C LEU A 100 4.12 -4.80 -2.68
N CYS A 101 3.47 -5.92 -2.99
CA CYS A 101 3.46 -7.09 -2.11
C CYS A 101 3.39 -8.41 -2.87
N ILE A 102 3.59 -9.54 -2.18
CA ILE A 102 3.10 -10.82 -2.69
C ILE A 102 1.58 -10.87 -2.57
N ARG A 103 0.91 -11.69 -3.40
CA ARG A 103 -0.55 -11.84 -3.32
C ARG A 103 -0.97 -12.18 -1.89
N MET A 104 -1.69 -11.28 -1.25
CA MET A 104 -2.25 -11.54 0.07
C MET A 104 -3.56 -12.33 -0.08
N THR A 105 -3.47 -13.64 -0.23
CA THR A 105 -4.63 -14.50 0.03
C THR A 105 -4.80 -14.61 1.55
N LYS A 106 -5.48 -13.65 2.19
CA LYS A 106 -5.92 -13.84 3.58
C LYS A 106 -7.10 -14.81 3.56
N THR A 107 -6.84 -16.07 3.93
CA THR A 107 -7.85 -17.12 4.13
C THR A 107 -8.94 -16.58 5.03
N SER A 108 -10.19 -16.51 4.55
CA SER A 108 -11.35 -16.27 5.40
C SER A 108 -11.32 -17.31 6.53
N ILE A 109 -11.13 -16.87 7.77
CA ILE A 109 -11.33 -17.74 8.92
C ILE A 109 -12.85 -17.85 9.06
N ASN A 110 -13.42 -18.93 8.53
CA ASN A 110 -14.83 -19.31 8.76
C ASN A 110 -15.06 -19.69 10.22
#